data_AF-A0A9D4LQX3-F1
#
_entry.id   AF-A0A9D4LQX3-F1
#
_cell.length_a   1.000
_cell.length_b   1.000
_cell.length_c   1.000
_cell.angle_alpha   90.00
_cell.angle_beta   90.00
_cell.angle_gamma   90.00
#
_symmetry.space_group_name_H-M   'P 1'
#
loop_
_entity.id
_entity.type
_entity.pdbx_description
1 polymer ?
#
loop_
_entity_poly.entity_id
_entity_poly.type
_entity_poly.pdbx_seq_one_letter_code
_entity_poly.pdbx_strand_id
1 'polypeptide(L)'
;MRRQRTWGTELELLAVATYLDTSIWEYTEQYPQRSQNWKWIKIQKFQPHPQDPAVDGPPIHGMFYLHHTNGNHYDGVFPDKNSSAISGNE
;
A
#
# COMPACT_ATOMS: atom_id res chain seq x y z
N MET A 1 5.80 14.32 8.64
CA MET A 1 4.73 14.46 9.66
C MET A 1 5.28 14.26 11.07
N ARG A 2 5.19 15.24 11.98
CA ARG A 2 5.64 15.11 13.40
C ARG A 2 4.58 15.50 14.44
N ARG A 3 3.44 16.05 14.01
CA ARG A 3 2.33 16.45 14.89
C ARG A 3 1.33 15.31 15.00
N GLN A 4 0.74 15.15 16.18
CA GLN A 4 -0.36 14.20 16.38
C GLN A 4 -1.58 14.62 15.55
N ARG A 5 -2.42 13.64 15.16
CA ARG A 5 -3.68 13.85 14.42
C ARG A 5 -3.50 14.56 13.06
N THR A 6 -2.32 14.49 12.46
CA THR A 6 -2.11 14.91 11.07
C THR A 6 -2.45 13.73 10.15
N TRP A 7 -3.25 13.98 9.13
CA TRP A 7 -3.62 12.95 8.14
C TRP A 7 -2.43 12.63 7.24
N GLY A 8 -2.20 11.34 7.01
CA GLY A 8 -1.29 10.87 5.98
C GLY A 8 -1.99 10.88 4.61
N THR A 9 -1.19 11.06 3.57
CA THR A 9 -1.63 11.06 2.18
C THR A 9 -0.91 9.98 1.39
N GLU A 10 -1.26 9.82 0.11
CA GLU A 10 -0.53 8.96 -0.84
C GLU A 10 0.98 9.26 -0.87
N LEU A 11 1.39 10.51 -0.60
CA LEU A 11 2.81 10.88 -0.54
C LEU A 11 3.53 10.18 0.61
N GLU A 12 2.91 10.10 1.79
CA GLU A 12 3.49 9.37 2.91
C GLU A 12 3.42 7.85 2.72
N LEU A 13 2.40 7.33 2.05
CA LEU A 13 2.37 5.92 1.64
C LEU A 13 3.53 5.60 0.69
N LEU A 14 3.80 6.46 -0.29
CA LEU A 14 4.94 6.30 -1.20
C LEU A 14 6.28 6.41 -0.46
N ALA A 15 6.41 7.34 0.48
CA ALA A 15 7.61 7.50 1.29
C ALA A 15 7.89 6.26 2.16
N VAL A 16 6.84 5.68 2.77
CA VAL A 16 6.95 4.44 3.55
C VAL A 16 7.28 3.25 2.66
N ALA A 17 6.59 3.09 1.52
CA ALA A 17 6.86 2.03 0.56
C ALA A 17 8.31 2.06 0.06
N THR A 18 8.84 3.26 -0.18
CA THR A 18 10.24 3.47 -0.60
C THR A 18 11.22 3.19 0.54
N TYR A 19 10.95 3.68 1.75
CA TYR A 19 11.85 3.54 2.89
C TYR A 19 11.99 2.08 3.36
N LEU A 20 10.90 1.32 3.31
CA LEU A 20 10.86 -0.09 3.73
C LEU A 20 11.15 -1.08 2.59
N ASP A 21 11.44 -0.56 1.39
CA ASP A 21 11.57 -1.32 0.13
C ASP A 21 10.44 -2.37 -0.05
N THR A 22 9.20 -1.88 0.00
CA THR A 22 7.99 -2.70 -0.02
C THR A 22 6.93 -2.15 -0.97
N SER A 23 5.86 -2.92 -1.17
CA SER A 23 4.66 -2.49 -1.90
C SER A 23 3.48 -2.34 -0.94
N ILE A 24 2.74 -1.25 -1.09
CA ILE A 24 1.47 -1.02 -0.40
C ILE A 24 0.35 -1.14 -1.45
N TRP A 25 -0.64 -1.98 -1.17
CA TRP A 25 -1.87 -2.08 -1.96
C TRP A 25 -2.99 -1.33 -1.25
N GLU A 26 -3.60 -0.37 -1.92
CA GLU A 26 -4.70 0.42 -1.39
C GLU A 26 -5.97 0.11 -2.18
N TYR A 27 -7.03 -0.28 -1.46
CA TYR A 27 -8.37 -0.38 -2.01
C TYR A 27 -9.09 0.95 -1.80
N THR A 28 -9.39 1.66 -2.88
CA THR A 28 -9.95 3.02 -2.81
C THR A 28 -10.96 3.26 -3.93
N GLU A 29 -11.81 4.27 -3.75
CA GLU A 29 -12.72 4.77 -4.77
C GLU A 29 -12.00 5.78 -5.67
N GLN A 30 -12.11 5.62 -6.99
CA GLN A 30 -11.45 6.54 -7.93
C GLN A 30 -12.13 7.92 -7.93
N TYR A 31 -11.35 8.97 -7.69
CA TYR A 31 -11.79 10.34 -7.91
C TYR A 31 -11.93 10.67 -9.42
N PRO A 32 -12.96 11.43 -9.83
CA PRO A 32 -14.04 11.96 -9.01
C PRO A 32 -15.06 10.87 -8.63
N GLN A 33 -15.59 10.96 -7.39
CA GLN A 33 -16.58 10.08 -6.72
C GLN A 33 -17.96 10.02 -7.43
N ARG A 34 -17.99 9.96 -8.76
CA ARG A 34 -19.21 9.94 -9.57
C ARG A 34 -19.66 8.53 -9.93
N SER A 35 -18.84 7.53 -9.61
CA SER A 35 -19.12 6.11 -9.79
C SER A 35 -18.44 5.35 -8.67
N GLN A 36 -19.16 4.44 -8.01
CA GLN A 36 -18.67 3.53 -6.96
C GLN A 36 -17.69 2.49 -7.53
N ASN A 37 -16.64 2.96 -8.20
CA ASN A 37 -15.62 2.17 -8.86
C ASN A 37 -14.47 1.99 -7.88
N TRP A 38 -14.66 1.04 -6.98
CA TRP A 38 -13.62 0.60 -6.08
C TRP A 38 -12.57 -0.22 -6.82
N LYS A 39 -11.31 0.03 -6.52
CA LYS A 39 -10.20 -0.70 -7.14
C LYS A 39 -9.00 -0.79 -6.21
N TRP A 40 -8.18 -1.80 -6.45
CA TRP A 40 -6.85 -1.90 -5.87
C TRP A 40 -5.87 -1.06 -6.69
N ILE A 41 -5.11 -0.20 -6.02
CA ILE A 41 -3.97 0.52 -6.58
C ILE A 41 -2.69 0.06 -5.87
N LYS A 42 -1.61 -0.08 -6.62
CA LYS A 42 -0.30 -0.46 -6.10
C LYS A 42 0.57 0.78 -5.95
N ILE A 43 0.99 1.06 -4.73
CA ILE A 43 1.94 2.11 -4.39
C ILE A 43 3.29 1.45 -4.08
N GLN A 44 4.30 1.80 -4.85
CA GLN A 44 5.65 1.27 -4.71
C GLN A 44 6.66 2.31 -5.19
N LYS A 45 7.92 2.19 -4.73
CA LYS A 45 9.04 2.95 -5.27
C LYS A 45 9.06 2.80 -6.80
N PHE A 46 9.13 3.91 -7.51
CA PHE A 46 9.46 3.86 -8.94
C PHE A 46 10.93 3.44 -9.06
N GLN A 47 11.16 2.23 -9.54
CA GLN A 47 12.51 1.75 -9.87
C GLN A 47 12.70 1.85 -11.39
N PRO A 48 13.34 2.92 -11.89
CA PRO A 48 13.97 2.84 -13.20
C PRO A 48 15.14 1.84 -13.06
N HIS A 49 15.07 0.74 -13.78
CA HIS A 49 16.05 -0.36 -13.82
C HIS A 49 17.50 0.14 -14.09
N PRO A 50 18.60 -0.56 -13.68
CA PRO A 50 18.88 -1.35 -12.48
C PRO A 50 19.80 -0.62 -11.46
N GLN A 51 19.47 -0.81 -10.17
CA GLN A 51 20.36 -0.93 -8.98
C GLN A 51 21.40 0.16 -8.72
N ASP A 52 21.03 1.12 -7.88
CA ASP A 52 21.95 1.76 -6.95
C ASP A 52 21.73 1.11 -5.55
N PRO A 53 22.68 0.32 -5.03
CA PRO A 53 22.56 -0.42 -3.78
C PRO A 53 22.65 0.46 -2.51
N ALA A 54 22.69 1.78 -2.66
CA ALA A 54 22.97 2.70 -1.56
C ALA A 54 21.74 3.12 -0.73
N VAL A 55 20.53 2.59 -1.00
CA VAL A 55 19.30 2.99 -0.29
C VAL A 55 18.54 1.77 0.23
N ASP A 56 19.21 0.93 1.02
CA ASP A 56 18.58 -0.24 1.63
C ASP A 56 18.44 -0.05 3.14
N GLY A 57 17.25 0.43 3.56
CA GLY A 57 16.69 -0.05 4.81
C GLY A 57 16.43 -1.56 4.66
N PRO A 58 16.41 -2.35 5.75
CA PRO A 58 16.19 -3.79 5.62
C PRO A 58 14.86 -4.04 4.88
N PRO A 59 14.86 -4.82 3.78
CA PRO A 59 13.64 -5.09 3.05
C PRO A 59 12.68 -5.81 3.98
N ILE A 60 11.52 -5.20 4.23
CA ILE A 60 10.44 -5.93 4.88
C ILE A 60 9.78 -6.76 3.78
N HIS A 61 10.12 -8.05 3.73
CA HIS A 61 9.46 -9.02 2.86
C HIS A 61 7.98 -9.16 3.27
N GLY A 62 7.13 -8.32 2.70
CA GLY A 62 5.70 -8.29 2.98
C GLY A 62 4.98 -7.33 2.05
N MET A 63 3.66 -7.53 1.91
CA MET A 63 2.76 -6.58 1.26
C MET A 63 1.84 -6.00 2.34
N PHE A 64 1.70 -4.68 2.37
CA PHE A 64 0.71 -4.02 3.21
C PHE A 64 -0.56 -3.79 2.41
N TYR A 65 -1.72 -4.07 3.01
CA TYR A 65 -3.01 -3.84 2.38
C TYR A 65 -3.79 -2.82 3.20
N LEU A 66 -4.30 -1.80 2.53
CA LEU A 66 -5.06 -0.71 3.12
C LEU A 66 -6.42 -0.58 2.44
N HIS A 67 -7.43 -0.22 3.20
CA HIS A 67 -8.72 0.22 2.69
C HIS A 67 -8.86 1.71 2.97
N HIS A 68 -9.00 2.51 1.91
CA HIS A 68 -9.14 3.96 1.99
C HIS A 68 -10.60 4.33 1.76
N THR A 69 -11.24 4.84 2.80
CA THR A 69 -12.66 5.22 2.77
C THR A 69 -12.82 6.71 2.95
N ASN A 70 -13.87 7.26 2.32
CA ASN A 70 -14.28 8.67 2.45
C ASN A 70 -13.19 9.70 2.12
N GLY A 71 -12.14 9.29 1.41
CA GLY A 71 -10.99 10.13 1.07
C GLY A 71 -10.13 10.56 2.26
N ASN A 72 -10.39 10.06 3.48
CA ASN A 72 -9.74 10.55 4.70
C ASN A 72 -9.46 9.50 5.78
N HIS A 73 -9.89 8.26 5.60
CA HIS A 73 -9.72 7.21 6.60
C HIS A 73 -9.05 5.98 5.99
N TYR A 74 -8.10 5.40 6.72
CA TYR A 74 -7.35 4.22 6.31
C TYR A 74 -7.53 3.10 7.34
N ASP A 75 -8.00 1.95 6.88
CA ASP A 75 -8.07 0.71 7.65
C ASP A 75 -7.00 -0.28 7.17
N GLY A 76 -6.35 -0.98 8.10
CA GLY A 76 -5.44 -2.08 7.77
C GLY A 76 -6.21 -3.34 7.39
N VAL A 77 -5.91 -3.92 6.23
CA VAL A 77 -6.50 -5.18 5.79
C VAL A 77 -5.50 -6.30 6.05
N PHE A 78 -5.95 -7.31 6.81
CA PHE A 78 -5.15 -8.49 7.11
C PHE A 78 -5.82 -9.71 6.47
N PRO A 79 -5.06 -10.56 5.75
CA PRO A 79 -5.61 -11.81 5.27
C PRO A 79 -6.15 -12.62 6.46
N ASP A 80 -7.32 -13.23 6.27
CA ASP A 80 -7.84 -14.18 7.23
C ASP A 80 -6.81 -15.30 7.39
N LYS A 81 -6.45 -15.65 8.64
CA LYS A 81 -5.51 -16.74 8.90
C LYS A 81 -6.01 -18.09 8.36
N ASN A 82 -7.29 -18.18 8.03
CA ASN A 82 -7.93 -19.34 7.42
C ASN A 82 -8.01 -19.29 5.89
N SER A 83 -7.56 -18.22 5.21
CA SER A 83 -7.62 -18.11 3.75
C SER A 83 -6.54 -18.91 3.01
N SER A 84 -5.80 -19.79 3.69
CA SER A 84 -4.79 -20.70 3.12
C SER A 84 -5.37 -21.80 2.21
N ALA A 85 -6.69 -21.80 1.96
CA ALA A 85 -7.38 -22.82 1.17
C ALA A 85 -7.57 -22.41 -0.31
N ILE A 86 -6.60 -21.75 -0.94
CA ILE A 86 -6.46 -21.72 -2.41
C ILE A 86 -4.97 -21.83 -2.75
N SER A 87 -4.36 -22.96 -2.38
CA SER A 87 -3.12 -23.42 -3.00
C SER A 87 -3.46 -24.56 -3.96
N GLY A 88 -3.26 -24.32 -5.26
CA GLY A 88 -3.04 -25.36 -6.27
C GLY A 88 -4.23 -26.26 -6.60
N ASN A 89 -4.90 -25.97 -7.72
CA ASN A 89 -5.22 -27.07 -8.63
C ASN A 89 -4.17 -27.06 -9.73
N GLU A 90 -3.50 -28.20 -9.84
CA GLU A 90 -2.56 -28.61 -10.89
C GLU A 90 -3.17 -28.50 -12.30
#